data_AF-Q13AI7-F1
#
_entry.id   AF-Q13AI7-F1
#
_cell.length_a   1.000
_cell.length_b   1.000
_cell.length_c   1.000
_cell.angle_alpha   90.00
_cell.angle_beta   90.00
_cell.angle_gamma   90.00
#
_symmetry.space_group_name_H-M   'P 1'
#
loop_
_entity.id
_entity.type
_entity.pdbx_description
1 polymer ?
#
loop_
_entity_poly.entity_id
_entity_poly.type
_entity_poly.pdbx_seq_one_letter_code
_entity_poly.pdbx_strand_id
1 'polypeptide(L)'
;MSEGEMAQHVLQSLQQTELADSKAALGILNGLVGMVTGDGTPHSFEVDEARASTFMAVCEYAKALHRGLPADTLRPAAIEAARKWHALLG
;
A
#
# COMPACT_ATOMS: atom_id res chain seq x y z
N MET A 1 7.32 14.45 0.00
CA MET A 1 6.92 13.79 1.25
C MET A 1 8.11 13.01 1.74
N SER A 2 8.34 12.98 3.06
CA SER A 2 9.30 12.05 3.65
C SER A 2 8.81 10.61 3.48
N GLU A 3 9.71 9.65 3.66
CA GLU A 3 9.35 8.22 3.65
C GLU A 3 8.25 7.92 4.69
N GLY A 4 8.31 8.51 5.88
CA GLY A 4 7.29 8.36 6.94
C GLY A 4 5.93 8.93 6.54
N GLU A 5 5.91 10.13 5.95
CA GLU A 5 4.69 10.74 5.42
C GLU A 5 4.08 9.87 4.31
N MET A 6 4.92 9.25 3.48
CA MET A 6 4.49 8.36 2.41
C MET A 6 3.87 7.07 2.96
N ALA A 7 4.53 6.42 3.92
CA ALA A 7 4.01 5.23 4.58
C ALA A 7 2.67 5.51 5.28
N GLN A 8 2.56 6.66 5.95
CA GLN A 8 1.33 7.08 6.61
C GLN A 8 0.20 7.32 5.60
N HIS A 9 0.49 7.99 4.48
CA HIS A 9 -0.49 8.24 3.43
C HIS A 9 -0.98 6.94 2.80
N VAL A 10 -0.07 6.01 2.48
CA VAL A 10 -0.42 4.68 1.96
C VAL A 10 -1.33 3.94 2.94
N LEU A 11 -1.01 3.95 4.24
CA LEU A 11 -1.82 3.30 5.27
C LEU A 11 -3.23 3.90 5.35
N GLN A 12 -3.35 5.23 5.36
CA GLN A 12 -4.65 5.92 5.38
C GLN A 12 -5.48 5.64 4.13
N SER A 13 -4.87 5.67 2.94
CA SER A 13 -5.54 5.35 1.69
C SER A 13 -6.03 3.91 1.64
N LEU A 14 -5.24 2.96 2.17
CA LEU A 14 -5.67 1.56 2.28
C LEU A 14 -6.88 1.41 3.21
N GLN A 15 -6.92 2.13 4.33
CA GLN A 15 -8.09 2.13 5.22
C GLN A 15 -9.35 2.69 4.54
N GLN A 16 -9.21 3.72 3.69
CA GLN A 16 -10.33 4.28 2.93
C GLN A 16 -10.98 3.27 1.97
N THR A 17 -10.25 2.23 1.54
CA THR A 17 -10.81 1.19 0.66
C THR A 17 -11.92 0.35 1.32
N GLU A 18 -12.02 0.34 2.65
CA GLU A 18 -13.06 -0.41 3.37
C GLU A 18 -14.48 0.11 3.08
N LEU A 19 -14.62 1.43 2.93
CA LEU A 19 -15.92 2.08 2.69
C LEU A 19 -16.19 2.31 1.19
N ALA A 20 -15.22 2.00 0.33
CA ALA A 20 -15.28 2.25 -1.09
C ALA A 20 -15.86 1.04 -1.85
N ASP A 21 -16.62 1.30 -2.91
CA ASP A 21 -16.93 0.25 -3.88
C ASP A 21 -15.64 -0.21 -4.62
N SER A 22 -15.72 -1.36 -5.31
CA SER A 22 -14.54 -1.95 -5.98
C SER A 22 -13.89 -1.02 -7.00
N LYS A 23 -14.67 -0.15 -7.67
CA LYS A 23 -14.14 0.78 -8.68
C LYS A 23 -13.42 1.96 -8.01
N ALA A 24 -14.01 2.51 -6.95
CA ALA A 24 -13.40 3.56 -6.16
C ALA A 24 -12.12 3.05 -5.45
N ALA A 25 -12.17 1.86 -4.85
CA ALA A 25 -11.01 1.21 -4.24
C ALA A 25 -9.89 0.98 -5.26
N LEU A 26 -10.20 0.48 -6.45
CA LEU A 26 -9.21 0.33 -7.52
C LEU A 26 -8.56 1.67 -7.93
N GLY A 27 -9.35 2.75 -7.99
CA GLY A 27 -8.84 4.10 -8.24
C GLY A 27 -7.83 4.56 -7.18
N ILE A 28 -8.16 4.33 -5.90
CA ILE A 28 -7.25 4.62 -4.77
C ILE A 28 -5.95 3.83 -4.93
N LEU A 29 -6.04 2.51 -5.11
CA LEU A 29 -4.86 1.63 -5.17
C LEU A 29 -3.93 1.95 -6.34
N ASN A 30 -4.48 2.28 -7.51
CA ASN A 30 -3.67 2.69 -8.66
C ASN A 30 -2.90 4.00 -8.39
N GLY A 31 -3.48 4.91 -7.61
CA GLY A 31 -2.79 6.12 -7.15
C GLY A 31 -1.62 5.85 -6.21
N LEU A 32 -1.66 4.74 -5.45
CA LEU A 32 -0.59 4.37 -4.52
C LEU A 32 0.63 3.76 -5.20
N VAL A 33 0.46 3.07 -6.33
CA VAL A 33 1.54 2.36 -7.05
C VAL A 33 2.76 3.26 -7.31
N GLY A 34 2.54 4.52 -7.69
CA GLY A 34 3.62 5.48 -7.94
C GLY A 34 4.28 6.05 -6.68
N MET A 35 3.64 5.93 -5.51
CA MET A 35 4.23 6.36 -4.24
C MET A 35 5.16 5.27 -3.69
N VAL A 36 4.69 4.03 -3.64
CA VAL A 36 5.46 2.91 -3.04
C VAL A 36 6.76 2.56 -3.79
N THR A 37 7.01 3.09 -4.98
CA THR A 37 8.29 2.93 -5.68
C THR A 37 9.44 3.74 -5.08
N GLY A 38 9.17 4.66 -4.16
CA GLY A 38 10.18 5.50 -3.51
C GLY A 38 10.80 6.56 -4.44
N ASP A 39 11.62 7.44 -3.89
CA ASP A 39 12.29 8.54 -4.61
C ASP A 39 13.77 8.26 -4.94
N GLY A 40 14.24 7.05 -4.65
CA GLY A 40 15.64 6.64 -4.84
C GLY A 40 16.56 7.01 -3.67
N THR A 41 16.03 7.58 -2.59
CA THR A 41 16.79 7.83 -1.36
C THR A 41 17.18 6.50 -0.69
N PRO A 42 18.46 6.31 -0.30
CA PRO A 42 18.89 5.13 0.44
C PRO A 42 18.24 5.08 1.82
N HIS A 43 17.67 3.93 2.17
CA HIS A 43 17.17 3.62 3.51
C HIS A 43 17.85 2.36 4.07
N SER A 44 17.49 1.96 5.29
CA SER A 44 17.91 0.66 5.79
C SER A 44 17.25 -0.46 4.97
N PHE A 45 17.87 -1.63 4.97
CA PHE A 45 17.35 -2.80 4.28
C PHE A 45 15.91 -3.14 4.72
N GLU A 46 15.61 -3.02 6.01
CA GLU A 46 14.29 -3.31 6.56
C GLU A 46 13.21 -2.36 6.02
N VAL A 47 13.54 -1.08 5.83
CA VAL A 47 12.63 -0.09 5.24
C VAL A 47 12.39 -0.42 3.77
N ASP A 48 13.44 -0.70 3.00
CA ASP A 48 13.32 -1.06 1.59
C ASP A 48 12.51 -2.35 1.39
N GLU A 49 12.74 -3.36 2.22
CA GLU A 49 11.99 -4.63 2.22
C GLU A 49 10.51 -4.41 2.57
N ALA A 50 10.22 -3.61 3.61
CA ALA A 50 8.85 -3.31 4.01
C ALA A 50 8.10 -2.50 2.95
N ARG A 51 8.77 -1.55 2.29
CA ARG A 51 8.23 -0.79 1.16
C ARG A 51 7.92 -1.69 -0.03
N ALA A 52 8.86 -2.55 -0.43
CA ALA A 52 8.67 -3.50 -1.53
C ALA A 52 7.53 -4.50 -1.23
N SER A 53 7.45 -4.99 0.00
CA SER A 53 6.36 -5.87 0.45
C SER A 53 5.00 -5.15 0.38
N THR A 54 4.95 -3.88 0.78
CA THR A 54 3.75 -3.04 0.67
C THR A 54 3.34 -2.85 -0.79
N PHE A 55 4.28 -2.55 -1.67
CA PHE A 55 4.04 -2.43 -3.11
C PHE A 55 3.40 -3.70 -3.69
N MET A 56 3.95 -4.87 -3.36
CA MET A 56 3.43 -6.15 -3.83
C MET A 56 2.01 -6.41 -3.36
N ALA A 57 1.72 -6.20 -2.07
CA ALA A 57 0.39 -6.40 -1.52
C ALA A 57 -0.65 -5.44 -2.12
N VAL A 58 -0.30 -4.16 -2.33
CA VAL A 58 -1.15 -3.18 -3.03
C VAL A 58 -1.43 -3.65 -4.47
N CYS A 59 -0.41 -4.09 -5.19
CA CYS A 59 -0.56 -4.59 -6.55
C CYS A 59 -1.46 -5.82 -6.63
N GLU A 60 -1.32 -6.78 -5.72
CA GLU A 60 -2.17 -7.97 -5.67
C GLU A 60 -3.63 -7.61 -5.37
N TYR A 61 -3.85 -6.72 -4.42
CA TYR A 61 -5.19 -6.22 -4.12
C TYR A 61 -5.82 -5.51 -5.32
N ALA A 62 -5.09 -4.60 -5.96
CA ALA A 62 -5.56 -3.88 -7.15
C ALA A 62 -5.88 -4.85 -8.30
N LYS A 63 -5.02 -5.85 -8.53
CA LYS A 63 -5.24 -6.88 -9.55
C LYS A 63 -6.50 -7.70 -9.28
N ALA A 64 -6.78 -8.07 -8.04
CA ALA A 64 -7.97 -8.83 -7.67
C ALA A 64 -9.24 -8.01 -7.96
N LEU A 65 -9.28 -6.75 -7.51
CA LEU A 65 -10.40 -5.84 -7.79
C LEU A 65 -10.61 -5.62 -9.29
N HIS A 66 -9.52 -5.38 -10.04
CA HIS A 66 -9.59 -5.18 -11.48
C HIS A 66 -10.17 -6.40 -12.23
N ARG A 67 -9.93 -7.61 -11.72
CA ARG A 67 -10.42 -8.86 -12.29
C ARG A 67 -11.79 -9.30 -11.76
N GLY A 68 -12.39 -8.56 -10.83
CA GLY A 68 -13.62 -8.97 -10.15
C GLY A 68 -13.45 -10.22 -9.27
N LEU A 69 -12.23 -10.47 -8.78
CA LEU A 69 -11.93 -11.60 -7.89
C LEU A 69 -12.16 -11.21 -6.42
N PRO A 70 -12.39 -12.19 -5.53
CA PRO A 70 -12.45 -11.94 -4.09
C PRO A 70 -11.18 -11.27 -3.58
N ALA A 71 -11.34 -10.21 -2.78
CA ALA A 71 -10.24 -9.39 -2.29
C ALA A 71 -10.26 -9.16 -0.77
N ASP A 72 -11.19 -9.79 -0.06
CA ASP A 72 -11.43 -9.58 1.38
C ASP A 72 -10.22 -9.93 2.25
N THR A 73 -9.38 -10.88 1.79
CA THR A 73 -8.15 -11.27 2.48
C THR A 73 -6.94 -10.44 2.07
N LEU A 74 -6.99 -9.77 0.91
CA LEU A 74 -5.86 -9.00 0.37
C LEU A 74 -5.79 -7.59 0.98
N ARG A 75 -6.94 -6.97 1.28
CA ARG A 75 -6.97 -5.65 1.95
C ARG A 75 -6.27 -5.68 3.31
N PRO A 76 -6.58 -6.60 4.25
CA PRO A 76 -5.86 -6.68 5.52
C PRO A 76 -4.36 -6.93 5.34
N ALA A 77 -3.96 -7.75 4.36
CA ALA A 77 -2.55 -8.01 4.09
C ALA A 77 -1.79 -6.75 3.62
N ALA A 78 -2.41 -5.93 2.75
CA ALA A 78 -1.85 -4.66 2.32
C ALA A 78 -1.74 -3.64 3.47
N ILE A 79 -2.77 -3.55 4.33
CA ILE A 79 -2.76 -2.69 5.53
C ILE A 79 -1.64 -3.11 6.48
N GLU A 80 -1.47 -4.41 6.72
CA GLU A 80 -0.43 -4.94 7.60
C GLU A 80 0.99 -4.67 7.07
N ALA A 81 1.20 -4.80 5.76
CA ALA A 81 2.47 -4.45 5.13
C ALA A 81 2.78 -2.94 5.29
N ALA A 82 1.81 -2.07 5.00
CA ALA A 82 1.96 -0.63 5.15
C ALA A 82 2.20 -0.21 6.61
N ARG A 83 1.52 -0.88 7.57
CA ARG A 83 1.71 -0.64 9.00
C ARG A 83 3.12 -1.01 9.46
N LYS A 84 3.67 -2.13 8.98
CA LYS A 84 5.07 -2.52 9.27
C LYS A 84 6.06 -1.51 8.73
N TRP A 85 5.86 -1.05 7.49
CA TRP A 85 6.70 -0.01 6.90
C TRP A 85 6.65 1.29 7.70
N HIS A 86 5.46 1.77 8.05
CA HIS A 86 5.29 2.97 8.89
C HIS A 86 5.99 2.82 10.26
N ALA A 87 5.87 1.65 10.91
CA ALA A 87 6.47 1.41 12.22
C ALA A 87 8.02 1.46 12.21
N LEU A 88 8.67 1.26 11.06
CA LEU A 88 10.12 1.37 10.92
C LEU A 88 10.61 2.82 10.80
N LEU A 89 9.70 3.78 10.60
CA LEU A 89 10.02 5.16 10.25
C LEU A 89 9.83 6.16 11.41
N GLY A 90 9.33 5.69 12.56
CA GLY A 90 9.18 6.47 13.79
C GLY A 90 7.87 7.24 13.87
#